data_AF-A0A1Y2L5Q1-F1
#
_entry.id   AF-A0A1Y2L5Q1-F1
#
_cell.length_a   1.000
_cell.length_b   1.000
_cell.length_c   1.000
_cell.angle_alpha   90.00
_cell.angle_beta   90.00
_cell.angle_gamma   90.00
#
_symmetry.space_group_name_H-M   'P 1'
#
loop_
_entity.id
_entity.type
_entity.pdbx_description
1 polymer ?
#
loop_
_entity_poly.entity_id
_entity_poly.type
_entity_poly.pdbx_seq_one_letter_code
_entity_poly.pdbx_strand_id
1 'polypeptide(L)'
;MSQHRSRMDIMKHCFALLGLCVLTSLATGSTALAQGQVDADPVAGISLPQTDVVRGKALFAARGCVVCHSVNNVGGNSGPSLDASNLDQSRNPFDFFARMWRGADQMLHLQSADLGYQIDFDGQDLADIYAFVQNAEAQEGFTEDDLTDRIREIIDNGPSVGRN
;
A
#
# COMPACT_ATOMS: atom_id res chain seq x y z
N MET A 1 47.05 36.61 -20.90
CA MET A 1 47.10 35.21 -20.46
C MET A 1 46.45 35.12 -19.09
N SER A 2 45.51 34.16 -18.90
CA SER A 2 44.89 33.70 -17.63
C SER A 2 44.05 34.76 -16.90
N GLN A 3 42.71 34.81 -16.89
CA GLN A 3 41.67 33.80 -16.64
C GLN A 3 42.02 32.73 -15.61
N HIS A 4 41.10 32.57 -14.64
CA HIS A 4 40.84 31.42 -13.76
C HIS A 4 41.29 31.53 -12.29
N ARG A 5 40.27 31.67 -11.42
CA ARG A 5 40.17 31.46 -9.95
C ARG A 5 39.83 32.77 -9.22
N SER A 6 38.82 32.85 -8.38
CA SER A 6 37.83 31.87 -7.91
C SER A 6 36.75 32.72 -7.25
N ARG A 7 35.53 32.75 -7.78
CA ARG A 7 34.32 32.21 -7.11
C ARG A 7 34.58 31.68 -5.71
N MET A 8 33.73 32.11 -4.77
CA MET A 8 33.76 31.89 -3.32
C MET A 8 34.55 32.98 -2.62
N ASP A 9 33.88 34.10 -2.35
CA ASP A 9 33.86 34.68 -1.01
C ASP A 9 32.96 35.92 -1.00
N ILE A 10 32.12 36.01 0.03
CA ILE A 10 31.47 37.24 0.50
C ILE A 10 30.22 37.68 -0.30
N MET A 11 29.21 36.81 -0.35
CA MET A 11 27.80 37.27 -0.34
C MET A 11 27.21 37.07 1.05
N LYS A 12 27.91 37.63 2.04
CA LYS A 12 27.31 38.12 3.28
C LYS A 12 26.81 39.53 2.95
N HIS A 13 25.72 39.98 3.57
CA HIS A 13 25.03 41.29 3.46
C HIS A 13 23.74 41.29 2.61
N CYS A 14 22.74 42.02 3.12
CA CYS A 14 21.32 42.13 2.72
C CYS A 14 20.45 40.97 3.26
N PHE A 15 20.21 40.80 4.57
CA PHE A 15 19.46 41.70 5.46
C PHE A 15 18.33 42.51 4.79
N ALA A 16 17.11 42.13 5.17
CA ALA A 16 15.92 42.97 5.31
C ALA A 16 15.39 43.68 4.06
N LEU A 17 14.24 43.21 3.56
CA LEU A 17 13.18 44.09 3.06
C LEU A 17 11.83 43.44 3.41
N LEU A 18 11.21 43.98 4.47
CA LEU A 18 9.78 43.87 4.73
C LEU A 18 9.03 44.40 3.50
N GLY A 19 8.24 43.55 2.86
CA GLY A 19 7.29 43.93 1.82
C GLY A 19 5.87 43.70 2.31
N LEU A 20 5.30 44.68 3.00
CA LEU A 20 3.89 44.76 3.37
C LEU A 20 3.06 45.02 2.11
N CYS A 21 2.40 43.99 1.57
CA CYS A 21 1.33 44.14 0.57
C CYS A 21 0.00 43.82 1.24
N VAL A 22 -0.65 44.87 1.75
CA VAL A 22 -2.08 44.86 2.08
C VAL A 22 -2.84 45.04 0.77
N LEU A 23 -3.50 44.01 0.26
CA LEU A 23 -4.60 44.16 -0.67
C LEU A 23 -5.73 43.20 -0.29
N THR A 24 -6.83 43.85 0.05
CA THR A 24 -8.14 43.34 0.45
C THR A 24 -8.75 42.40 -0.59
N SER A 25 -8.85 41.11 -0.27
CA SER A 25 -9.79 40.23 -0.96
C SER A 25 -11.14 40.27 -0.24
N LEU A 26 -12.16 40.69 -0.99
CA LEU A 26 -13.56 40.66 -0.57
C LEU A 26 -13.92 39.26 -0.09
N ALA A 27 -14.39 39.15 1.15
CA ALA A 27 -15.06 37.96 1.63
C ALA A 27 -16.38 37.81 0.84
N THR A 28 -16.35 37.03 -0.23
CA THR A 28 -17.57 36.44 -0.77
C THR A 28 -18.16 35.60 0.34
N GLY A 29 -19.31 36.01 0.87
CA GLY A 29 -20.08 35.21 1.82
C GLY A 29 -20.41 33.88 1.16
N SER A 30 -19.62 32.85 1.47
CA SER A 30 -20.01 31.47 1.21
C SER A 30 -21.25 31.22 2.04
N THR A 31 -22.42 31.17 1.40
CA THR A 31 -23.50 30.34 1.92
C THR A 31 -22.96 28.93 1.90
N ALA A 32 -22.28 28.54 2.97
CA ALA A 32 -22.02 27.15 3.26
C ALA A 32 -23.40 26.51 3.28
N LEU A 33 -23.71 25.74 2.23
CA LEU A 33 -24.78 24.76 2.30
C LEU A 33 -24.44 23.95 3.54
N ALA A 34 -25.29 24.06 4.56
CA ALA A 34 -25.23 23.19 5.71
C ALA A 34 -25.22 21.78 5.15
N GLN A 35 -24.05 21.14 5.15
CA GLN A 35 -23.96 19.70 5.02
C GLN A 35 -24.82 19.21 6.16
N GLY A 36 -25.94 18.57 5.83
CA GLY A 36 -26.78 17.92 6.81
C GLY A 36 -25.88 16.98 7.58
N GLN A 37 -25.50 17.40 8.79
CA GLN A 37 -24.96 16.52 9.80
C GLN A 37 -26.09 15.55 10.05
N VAL A 38 -26.03 14.39 9.39
CA VAL A 38 -26.81 13.25 9.81
C VAL A 38 -26.29 12.96 11.21
N ASP A 39 -27.11 13.25 12.22
CA ASP A 39 -26.83 12.81 13.57
C ASP A 39 -26.67 11.29 13.48
N ALA A 40 -25.42 10.84 13.51
CA ALA A 40 -25.11 9.43 13.50
C ALA A 40 -25.66 8.89 14.82
N ASP A 41 -26.82 8.22 14.75
CA ASP A 41 -27.18 7.23 15.75
C ASP A 41 -25.96 6.32 15.88
N PRO A 42 -25.30 6.27 17.05
CA PRO A 42 -24.09 5.47 17.20
C PRO A 42 -24.55 4.02 17.26
N VAL A 43 -24.66 3.39 16.09
CA VAL A 43 -24.30 1.98 15.96
C VAL A 43 -22.98 1.82 16.72
N ALA A 44 -23.02 1.05 17.80
CA ALA A 44 -21.95 0.90 18.79
C ALA A 44 -20.56 1.09 18.17
N GLY A 45 -19.77 2.02 18.71
CA GLY A 45 -18.57 2.59 18.10
C GLY A 45 -17.55 1.58 17.55
N ILE A 46 -17.78 1.10 16.33
CA ILE A 46 -16.81 0.34 15.54
C ILE A 46 -15.78 1.34 15.02
N SER A 47 -14.53 1.18 15.47
CA SER A 47 -13.39 1.92 14.93
C SER A 47 -12.83 1.14 13.74
N LEU A 48 -12.76 1.78 12.58
CA LEU A 48 -12.10 1.22 11.40
C LEU A 48 -10.66 1.74 11.33
N PRO A 49 -9.66 0.86 11.09
CA PRO A 49 -8.27 1.28 10.95
C PRO A 49 -8.12 2.24 9.75
N GLN A 50 -7.21 3.20 9.88
CA GLN A 50 -6.79 4.03 8.74
C GLN A 50 -5.82 3.22 7.90
N THR A 51 -6.03 3.19 6.59
CA THR A 51 -5.21 2.36 5.70
C THR A 51 -3.96 3.08 5.22
N ASP A 52 -2.89 2.32 5.00
CA ASP A 52 -1.63 2.75 4.41
C ASP A 52 -1.21 1.78 3.28
N VAL A 53 -1.34 2.27 2.04
CA VAL A 53 -1.02 1.51 0.82
C VAL A 53 0.48 1.17 0.74
N VAL A 54 1.36 2.07 1.20
CA VAL A 54 2.82 1.86 1.15
C VAL A 54 3.22 0.77 2.14
N ARG A 55 2.68 0.83 3.37
CA ARG A 55 2.84 -0.25 4.36
C ARG A 55 2.26 -1.56 3.84
N GLY A 56 1.10 -1.53 3.18
CA GLY A 56 0.47 -2.69 2.55
C GLY A 56 1.34 -3.36 1.51
N LYS A 57 1.96 -2.58 0.61
CA LYS A 57 2.92 -3.07 -0.39
C LYS A 57 4.09 -3.80 0.25
N ALA A 58 4.70 -3.18 1.27
CA ALA A 58 5.82 -3.75 1.99
C ALA A 58 5.43 -5.06 2.72
N LEU A 59 4.25 -5.10 3.36
CA LEU A 59 3.75 -6.29 4.03
C LEU A 59 3.46 -7.43 3.05
N PHE A 60 2.89 -7.13 1.88
CA PHE A 60 2.58 -8.14 0.86
C PHE A 60 3.81 -8.94 0.43
N ALA A 61 4.95 -8.27 0.24
CA ALA A 61 6.23 -8.91 -0.03
C ALA A 61 6.82 -9.58 1.21
N ALA A 62 6.97 -8.83 2.31
CA ALA A 62 7.73 -9.26 3.49
C ALA A 62 7.07 -10.42 4.25
N ARG A 63 5.73 -10.50 4.26
CA ARG A 63 5.01 -11.60 4.91
C ARG A 63 4.98 -12.87 4.06
N GLY A 64 5.26 -12.76 2.76
CA GLY A 64 5.31 -13.89 1.83
C GLY A 64 4.02 -14.15 1.04
N CYS A 65 3.07 -13.21 1.03
CA CYS A 65 1.84 -13.34 0.23
C CYS A 65 2.16 -13.51 -1.26
N VAL A 66 3.16 -12.76 -1.73
CA VAL A 66 3.65 -12.78 -3.12
C VAL A 66 4.21 -14.13 -3.57
N VAL A 67 4.60 -15.02 -2.65
CA VAL A 67 5.09 -16.35 -3.00
C VAL A 67 4.03 -17.17 -3.73
N CYS A 68 2.76 -17.02 -3.34
CA CYS A 68 1.65 -17.77 -3.94
C CYS A 68 0.75 -16.91 -4.81
N HIS A 69 0.59 -15.62 -4.48
CA HIS A 69 -0.31 -14.69 -5.15
C HIS A 69 0.45 -13.68 -5.98
N SER A 70 0.13 -13.55 -7.26
CA SER A 70 0.76 -12.54 -8.11
C SER A 70 0.06 -11.18 -8.05
N VAL A 71 0.86 -10.13 -8.23
CA VAL A 71 0.43 -8.75 -8.49
C VAL A 71 1.40 -8.16 -9.52
N ASN A 72 0.89 -7.50 -10.55
CA ASN A 72 1.69 -6.88 -11.61
C ASN A 72 2.69 -7.86 -12.26
N ASN A 73 2.26 -9.11 -12.47
CA ASN A 73 3.09 -10.22 -12.95
C ASN A 73 4.30 -10.60 -12.05
N VAL A 74 4.36 -10.08 -10.82
CA VAL A 74 5.37 -10.44 -9.82
C VAL A 74 4.77 -11.44 -8.85
N GLY A 75 5.50 -12.51 -8.54
CA GLY A 75 5.08 -13.54 -7.61
C GLY A 75 4.61 -14.85 -8.24
N GLY A 76 4.09 -15.74 -7.39
CA GLY A 76 3.64 -17.07 -7.79
C GLY A 76 2.23 -17.13 -8.38
N ASN A 77 1.85 -18.32 -8.86
CA ASN A 77 0.54 -18.60 -9.45
C ASN A 77 -0.20 -19.78 -8.80
N SER A 78 0.24 -20.21 -7.61
CA SER A 78 -0.43 -21.26 -6.83
C SER A 78 -1.74 -20.75 -6.20
N GLY A 79 -1.83 -19.44 -5.94
CA GLY A 79 -3.05 -18.74 -5.55
C GLY A 79 -3.61 -17.89 -6.70
N PRO A 80 -4.85 -17.40 -6.58
CA PRO A 80 -5.38 -16.43 -7.54
C PRO A 80 -4.54 -15.15 -7.54
N SER A 81 -4.39 -14.53 -8.72
CA SER A 81 -3.86 -13.17 -8.84
C SER A 81 -4.68 -12.21 -7.97
N LEU A 82 -3.98 -11.30 -7.30
CA LEU A 82 -4.53 -10.22 -6.50
C LEU A 82 -4.38 -8.85 -7.20
N ASP A 83 -4.21 -8.88 -8.53
CA ASP A 83 -4.25 -7.67 -9.35
C ASP A 83 -5.56 -6.91 -9.07
N ALA A 84 -5.46 -5.59 -8.92
CA ALA A 84 -6.61 -4.71 -8.76
C ALA A 84 -7.52 -4.73 -10.01
N SER A 85 -7.03 -5.21 -11.15
CA SER A 85 -7.84 -5.43 -12.35
C SER A 85 -8.62 -6.75 -12.34
N ASN A 86 -8.34 -7.67 -11.40
CA ASN A 86 -9.03 -8.95 -11.30
C ASN A 86 -10.50 -8.75 -10.89
N LEU A 87 -11.43 -9.03 -11.81
CA LEU A 87 -12.87 -8.84 -11.59
C LEU A 87 -13.48 -9.85 -10.62
N ASP A 88 -12.83 -11.00 -10.40
CA ASP A 88 -13.28 -11.99 -9.42
C ASP A 88 -12.91 -11.58 -7.98
N GLN A 89 -12.04 -10.58 -7.82
CA GLN A 89 -11.67 -10.04 -6.52
C GLN A 89 -12.73 -9.07 -6.02
N SER A 90 -13.30 -9.34 -4.85
CA SER A 90 -14.30 -8.44 -4.26
C SER A 90 -13.69 -7.10 -3.84
N ARG A 91 -14.39 -6.02 -4.20
CA ARG A 91 -14.18 -4.64 -3.73
C ARG A 91 -14.75 -4.38 -2.34
N ASN A 92 -15.45 -5.36 -1.76
CA ASN A 92 -15.91 -5.32 -0.38
C ASN A 92 -14.88 -6.03 0.51
N PRO A 93 -14.28 -5.37 1.51
CA PRO A 93 -13.28 -5.98 2.37
C PRO A 93 -13.82 -7.21 3.10
N PHE A 94 -15.09 -7.22 3.52
CA PHE A 94 -15.67 -8.37 4.21
C PHE A 94 -15.77 -9.60 3.30
N ASP A 95 -16.15 -9.42 2.03
CA ASP A 95 -16.22 -10.52 1.07
C ASP A 95 -14.82 -10.98 0.64
N PHE A 96 -13.86 -10.05 0.54
CA PHE A 96 -12.46 -10.37 0.28
C PHE A 96 -11.90 -11.29 1.36
N PHE A 97 -12.05 -10.92 2.64
CA PHE A 97 -11.57 -11.73 3.75
C PHE A 97 -12.41 -13.01 3.96
N ALA A 98 -13.71 -13.00 3.67
CA ALA A 98 -14.51 -14.22 3.69
C ALA A 98 -14.06 -15.23 2.62
N ARG A 99 -13.62 -14.77 1.45
CA ARG A 99 -13.00 -15.64 0.43
C ARG A 99 -11.65 -16.16 0.90
N MET A 100 -10.82 -15.32 1.50
CA MET A 100 -9.56 -15.73 2.13
C MET A 100 -9.79 -16.82 3.19
N TRP A 101 -10.80 -16.65 4.05
CA TRP A 101 -11.18 -17.65 5.07
C TRP A 101 -11.57 -19.00 4.47
N ARG A 102 -12.33 -19.01 3.36
CA ARG A 102 -12.66 -20.26 2.65
C ARG A 102 -11.44 -20.95 2.04
N GLY A 103 -10.38 -20.22 1.75
CA GLY A 103 -9.11 -20.75 1.25
C GLY A 103 -8.09 -21.10 2.35
N ALA A 104 -8.44 -20.95 3.63
CA ALA A 104 -7.50 -21.03 4.75
C ALA A 104 -6.71 -22.34 4.78
N ASP A 105 -7.37 -23.50 4.66
CA ASP A 105 -6.69 -24.79 4.73
C ASP A 105 -5.59 -24.94 3.67
N GLN A 106 -5.87 -24.53 2.44
CA GLN A 106 -4.89 -24.58 1.35
C GLN A 106 -3.75 -23.59 1.57
N MET A 107 -4.06 -22.38 2.04
CA MET A 107 -3.03 -21.38 2.36
C MET A 107 -2.14 -21.88 3.50
N LEU A 108 -2.69 -22.44 4.57
CA LEU A 108 -1.90 -22.95 5.71
C LEU A 108 -1.00 -24.11 5.29
N HIS A 109 -1.49 -25.00 4.42
CA HIS A 109 -0.69 -26.09 3.86
C HIS A 109 0.50 -25.56 3.06
N LEU A 110 0.27 -24.64 2.12
CA LEU A 110 1.33 -24.07 1.29
C LEU A 110 2.27 -23.17 2.08
N GLN A 111 1.78 -22.40 3.06
CA GLN A 111 2.64 -21.63 3.97
C GLN A 111 3.58 -22.56 4.76
N SER A 112 3.08 -23.69 5.27
CA SER A 112 3.93 -24.66 5.95
C SER A 112 4.98 -25.29 5.01
N ALA A 113 4.62 -25.54 3.76
CA ALA A 113 5.46 -26.25 2.81
C ALA A 113 6.50 -25.33 2.12
N ASP A 114 6.08 -24.13 1.71
CA ASP A 114 6.88 -23.17 0.94
C ASP A 114 7.54 -22.10 1.83
N LEU A 115 6.85 -21.60 2.86
CA LEU A 115 7.39 -20.56 3.75
C LEU A 115 8.06 -21.13 5.00
N GLY A 116 7.64 -22.32 5.45
CA GLY A 116 8.08 -22.92 6.72
C GLY A 116 7.54 -22.25 7.98
N TYR A 117 6.58 -21.32 7.83
CA TYR A 117 5.88 -20.65 8.92
C TYR A 117 4.46 -20.28 8.49
N GLN A 118 3.59 -20.02 9.46
CA GLN A 118 2.27 -19.43 9.20
C GLN A 118 2.34 -17.92 9.34
N ILE A 119 1.70 -17.21 8.42
CA ILE A 119 1.61 -15.76 8.43
C ILE A 119 0.57 -15.37 9.50
N ASP A 120 1.02 -14.61 10.50
CA ASP A 120 0.17 -13.98 11.49
C ASP A 120 -0.18 -12.54 11.07
N PHE A 121 -1.37 -12.05 11.43
CA PHE A 121 -1.85 -10.71 11.06
C PHE A 121 -2.54 -10.05 12.26
N ASP A 122 -2.27 -8.76 12.45
CA ASP A 122 -3.17 -7.90 13.22
C ASP A 122 -4.22 -7.20 12.32
N GLY A 123 -5.13 -6.45 12.93
CA GLY A 123 -6.17 -5.74 12.19
C GLY A 123 -5.64 -4.65 11.25
N GLN A 124 -4.49 -4.04 11.57
CA GLN A 124 -3.88 -3.00 10.76
C GLN A 124 -3.13 -3.60 9.56
N ASP A 125 -2.46 -4.74 9.74
CA ASP A 125 -1.86 -5.53 8.66
C ASP A 125 -2.90 -5.86 7.58
N LEU A 126 -4.07 -6.38 7.98
CA LEU A 126 -5.14 -6.70 7.04
C LEU A 126 -5.65 -5.46 6.32
N ALA A 127 -5.85 -4.36 7.03
CA ALA A 127 -6.34 -3.10 6.45
C ALA A 127 -5.40 -2.55 5.37
N ASP A 128 -4.09 -2.57 5.65
CA ASP A 128 -3.07 -2.04 4.75
C ASP A 128 -2.83 -2.95 3.55
N ILE A 129 -2.76 -4.26 3.77
CA ILE A 129 -2.66 -5.25 2.69
C ILE A 129 -3.86 -5.12 1.76
N TYR A 130 -5.07 -5.01 2.32
CA TYR A 130 -6.27 -4.82 1.52
C TYR A 130 -6.21 -3.52 0.71
N ALA A 131 -5.76 -2.42 1.32
CA ALA A 131 -5.60 -1.15 0.62
C ALA A 131 -4.62 -1.24 -0.55
N PHE A 132 -3.49 -1.94 -0.39
CA PHE A 132 -2.55 -2.21 -1.47
C PHE A 132 -3.15 -3.09 -2.58
N VAL A 133 -3.80 -4.19 -2.22
CA VAL A 133 -4.42 -5.14 -3.17
C VAL A 133 -5.53 -4.48 -4.02
N GLN A 134 -6.14 -3.41 -3.52
CA GLN A 134 -7.16 -2.67 -4.26
C GLN A 134 -6.60 -1.45 -5.04
N ASN A 135 -5.32 -1.12 -4.91
CA ASN A 135 -4.73 0.09 -5.47
C ASN A 135 -3.91 -0.21 -6.73
N ALA A 136 -4.51 -0.05 -7.91
CA ALA A 136 -3.85 -0.33 -9.19
C ALA A 136 -2.56 0.48 -9.40
N GLU A 137 -2.56 1.77 -9.05
CA GLU A 137 -1.39 2.65 -9.19
C GLU A 137 -0.19 2.15 -8.36
N ALA A 138 -0.43 1.71 -7.13
CA ALA A 138 0.61 1.15 -6.28
C ALA A 138 1.11 -0.20 -6.79
N GLN A 139 0.24 -0.99 -7.43
CA GLN A 139 0.62 -2.26 -8.02
C GLN A 139 1.49 -2.09 -9.27
N GLU A 140 1.28 -1.06 -10.09
CA GLU A 140 2.15 -0.75 -11.24
C GLU A 140 3.61 -0.59 -10.81
N GLY A 141 3.84 -0.04 -9.60
CA GLY A 141 5.15 0.12 -8.98
C GLY A 141 5.60 -1.03 -8.09
N PHE A 142 4.93 -2.19 -8.14
CA PHE A 142 5.38 -3.41 -7.46
C PHE A 142 6.18 -4.28 -8.43
N THR A 143 7.44 -4.55 -8.08
CA THR A 143 8.44 -5.20 -8.95
C THR A 143 9.25 -6.25 -8.19
N GLU A 144 10.06 -7.04 -8.89
CA GLU A 144 11.00 -8.00 -8.26
C GLU A 144 12.00 -7.33 -7.28
N ASP A 145 12.26 -6.03 -7.44
CA ASP A 145 13.12 -5.26 -6.55
C ASP A 145 12.48 -5.04 -5.16
N ASP A 146 11.15 -5.15 -5.04
CA ASP A 146 10.45 -5.07 -3.76
C ASP A 146 10.56 -6.37 -2.94
N LEU A 147 11.07 -7.45 -3.54
CA LEU A 147 11.18 -8.76 -2.89
C LEU A 147 12.48 -8.87 -2.08
N THR A 148 12.43 -9.62 -0.99
CA THR A 148 13.66 -10.02 -0.28
C THR A 148 14.33 -11.19 -0.99
N ASP A 149 15.64 -11.37 -0.85
CA ASP A 149 16.38 -12.47 -1.46
C ASP A 149 15.76 -13.84 -1.14
N ARG A 150 15.33 -14.02 0.11
CA ARG A 150 14.64 -15.24 0.56
C ARG A 150 13.33 -15.47 -0.18
N ILE A 151 12.53 -14.43 -0.40
CA ILE A 151 11.25 -14.55 -1.10
C ILE A 151 11.47 -14.86 -2.58
N ARG A 152 12.45 -14.22 -3.22
CA ARG A 152 12.82 -14.53 -4.61
C ARG A 152 13.26 -15.98 -4.76
N GLU A 153 14.12 -16.46 -3.86
CA GLU A 153 14.57 -17.86 -3.85
C GLU A 153 13.40 -18.84 -3.74
N ILE A 154 12.41 -18.58 -2.89
CA ILE A 154 11.22 -19.46 -2.76
C ILE A 154 10.41 -19.45 -4.06
N ILE A 155 10.19 -18.29 -4.68
CA ILE A 155 9.46 -18.18 -5.96
C ILE A 155 10.19 -18.93 -7.07
N ASP A 156 11.51 -18.75 -7.18
CA ASP A 156 12.36 -19.37 -8.21
C ASP A 156 12.40 -20.90 -8.09
N ASN A 157 12.38 -21.41 -6.86
CA ASN A 157 12.31 -22.85 -6.59
C ASN A 157 10.93 -23.46 -6.95
N GLY A 158 9.91 -22.61 -7.12
CA GLY A 158 8.53 -23.02 -7.39
C GLY A 158 7.83 -23.64 -6.17
N PRO A 159 6.52 -23.94 -6.28
CA PRO A 159 5.77 -24.54 -5.18
C PRO A 159 6.31 -25.93 -4.83
N SER A 160 6.51 -26.19 -3.55
CA SER A 160 6.99 -27.46 -3.00
C SER A 160 5.99 -28.61 -3.16
N VAL A 161 4.71 -28.29 -3.42
CA VAL A 161 3.63 -29.25 -3.65
C VAL A 161 3.28 -29.27 -5.13
N GLY A 162 3.17 -30.46 -5.71
CA GLY A 162 2.79 -30.63 -7.11
C GLY A 162 1.43 -30.00 -7.42
N ARG A 163 1.28 -29.46 -8.64
CA ARG A 163 -0.01 -28.97 -9.12
C ARG A 163 -0.93 -30.16 -9.35
N ASN A 164 -1.90 -30.37 -8.47
CA ASN A 164 -2.94 -31.40 -8.61
C ASN A 164 -3.98 -30.97 -9.64
#